data_AF-A0A919CGH8-F1
#
_entry.id   AF-A0A919CGH8-F1
#
_cell.length_a   1.000
_cell.length_b   1.000
_cell.length_c   1.000
_cell.angle_alpha   90.00
_cell.angle_beta   90.00
_cell.angle_gamma   90.00
#
_symmetry.space_group_name_H-M   'P 1'
#
loop_
_entity.id
_entity.type
_entity.pdbx_description
1 polymer ?
#
loop_
_entity_poly.entity_id
_entity_poly.type
_entity_poly.pdbx_seq_one_letter_code
_entity_poly.pdbx_strand_id
1 'polypeptide(L)'
;MELGIAHSATTSTGYRAAGRGLNRHRKRQLALRARTTACGRGLFPTPQRVALHSWALAQLAGFLVYKAERAGVPVVFVDPAYTSQTCAACDHVGKRNRVGQGLFICRGCGVVVHADRNASRNLATRGQSVWNAGRESRAPATP
;
A
#
# COMPACT_ATOMS: atom_id res chain seq x y z
N MET A 1 -56.01 31.85 -0.24
CA MET A 1 -55.77 31.13 -1.51
C MET A 1 -54.29 30.81 -1.56
N GLU A 2 -53.88 29.67 -0.99
CA GLU A 2 -52.50 29.20 -1.02
C GLU A 2 -52.24 28.50 -2.37
N LEU A 3 -51.29 29.02 -3.15
CA LEU A 3 -50.77 28.32 -4.31
C LEU A 3 -49.79 27.26 -3.83
N GLY A 4 -50.23 26.00 -3.81
CA GLY A 4 -49.37 24.85 -3.56
C GLY A 4 -48.31 24.72 -4.66
N ILE A 5 -47.07 25.09 -4.34
CA ILE A 5 -45.92 24.95 -5.24
C ILE A 5 -45.61 23.46 -5.40
N ALA A 6 -46.01 22.87 -6.53
CA ALA A 6 -45.60 21.53 -6.91
C ALA A 6 -44.17 21.57 -7.47
N HIS A 7 -43.19 21.12 -6.68
CA HIS A 7 -41.82 20.90 -7.15
C HIS A 7 -41.75 19.70 -8.11
N SER A 8 -41.98 19.92 -9.40
CA SER A 8 -41.64 18.94 -10.44
C SER A 8 -40.16 19.06 -10.82
N ALA A 9 -39.33 18.13 -10.35
CA ALA A 9 -37.93 18.02 -10.78
C ALA A 9 -37.84 17.11 -12.01
N THR A 10 -37.64 17.68 -13.20
CA THR A 10 -37.34 16.93 -14.43
C THR A 10 -35.90 16.42 -14.40
N THR A 11 -35.70 15.10 -14.29
CA THR A 11 -34.38 14.48 -14.51
C THR A 11 -34.06 14.40 -16.01
N SER A 12 -32.78 14.49 -16.39
CA SER A 12 -32.30 14.53 -17.79
C SER A 12 -32.70 13.34 -18.69
N THR A 13 -33.32 12.30 -18.12
CA THR A 13 -33.88 11.13 -18.82
C THR A 13 -35.37 11.26 -19.17
N GLY A 14 -36.01 12.40 -18.89
CA GLY A 14 -37.43 12.64 -19.22
C GLY A 14 -38.44 11.98 -18.27
N TYR A 15 -37.98 11.25 -17.24
CA TYR A 15 -38.85 10.60 -16.26
C TYR A 15 -39.60 11.61 -15.38
N ARG A 16 -40.93 11.63 -15.46
CA ARG A 16 -41.81 12.47 -14.62
C ARG A 16 -42.42 11.62 -13.49
N ALA A 17 -42.00 11.88 -12.25
CA ALA A 17 -42.64 11.31 -11.07
C ALA A 17 -42.46 12.23 -9.86
N ALA A 18 -43.40 12.18 -8.91
CA ALA A 18 -43.34 12.91 -7.65
C ALA A 18 -43.20 11.94 -6.46
N GLY A 19 -42.68 12.44 -5.33
CA GLY A 19 -42.63 11.72 -4.05
C GLY A 19 -41.92 10.36 -4.12
N ARG A 20 -42.63 9.29 -3.73
CA ARG A 20 -42.11 7.90 -3.67
C ARG A 20 -41.60 7.39 -5.03
N GLY A 21 -42.16 7.86 -6.15
CA GLY A 21 -41.72 7.50 -7.50
C GLY A 21 -40.33 8.06 -7.83
N LEU A 22 -40.10 9.34 -7.52
CA LEU A 22 -38.81 10.01 -7.70
C LEU A 22 -37.72 9.36 -6.83
N ASN A 23 -38.04 9.01 -5.58
CA ASN A 23 -37.09 8.34 -4.68
C ASN A 23 -36.71 6.94 -5.16
N ARG A 24 -37.65 6.16 -5.73
CA ARG A 24 -37.33 4.86 -6.34
C ARG A 24 -36.43 5.02 -7.58
N HIS A 25 -36.68 6.02 -8.42
CA HIS A 25 -35.83 6.31 -9.58
C HIS A 25 -34.41 6.72 -9.17
N ARG A 26 -34.27 7.62 -8.18
CA ARG A 26 -32.96 8.01 -7.62
C ARG A 26 -32.18 6.83 -7.04
N LYS A 27 -32.83 5.96 -6.24
CA LYS A 27 -32.19 4.74 -5.72
C LYS A 27 -31.71 3.81 -6.83
N ARG A 28 -32.52 3.62 -7.89
CA ARG A 28 -32.13 2.83 -9.07
C ARG A 28 -30.94 3.45 -9.83
N GLN A 29 -30.96 4.76 -10.07
CA GLN A 29 -29.86 5.49 -10.70
C GLN A 29 -28.55 5.39 -9.89
N LEU A 30 -28.62 5.54 -8.56
CA LEU A 30 -27.46 5.38 -7.67
C LEU A 30 -26.92 3.94 -7.68
N ALA A 31 -27.80 2.93 -7.69
CA ALA A 31 -27.39 1.53 -7.78
C ALA A 31 -26.71 1.19 -9.12
N LEU A 32 -27.21 1.73 -10.24
CA LEU A 32 -26.58 1.58 -11.56
C LEU A 32 -25.19 2.23 -11.59
N ARG A 33 -25.05 3.44 -11.03
CA ARG A 33 -23.75 4.12 -10.87
C ARG A 33 -22.80 3.33 -9.96
N ALA A 34 -23.30 2.75 -8.87
CA ALA A 34 -22.50 1.92 -7.97
C ALA A 34 -21.94 0.67 -8.67
N ARG A 35 -22.72 0.05 -9.56
CA ARG A 35 -22.28 -1.10 -10.38
C ARG A 35 -21.20 -0.73 -11.39
N THR A 36 -21.29 0.45 -12.02
CA THR A 36 -20.23 0.91 -12.94
C THR A 36 -18.97 1.34 -12.19
N THR A 37 -19.08 1.89 -10.98
CA THR A 37 -17.91 2.16 -10.14
C THR A 37 -17.28 0.91 -9.55
N ALA A 38 -18.04 -0.17 -9.35
CA ALA A 38 -17.55 -1.42 -8.77
C ALA A 38 -16.70 -2.27 -9.73
N CYS A 39 -16.89 -2.14 -11.06
CA CYS A 39 -16.22 -3.01 -12.02
C CYS A 39 -14.96 -2.40 -12.67
N GLY A 40 -14.61 -1.13 -12.40
CA GLY A 40 -13.66 -0.40 -13.26
C GLY A 40 -12.50 0.33 -12.60
N ARG A 41 -12.40 0.41 -11.27
CA ARG A 41 -11.30 1.14 -10.63
C ARG A 41 -10.86 0.52 -9.31
N GLY A 42 -9.63 0.00 -9.28
CA GLY A 42 -8.79 0.14 -8.09
C GLY A 42 -8.53 -1.08 -7.21
N LEU A 43 -8.29 -2.26 -7.77
CA LEU A 43 -7.70 -3.38 -6.99
C LEU A 43 -6.25 -3.70 -7.37
N PHE A 44 -5.78 -3.25 -8.54
CA PHE A 44 -4.41 -3.43 -8.97
C PHE A 44 -3.74 -2.07 -9.24
N PRO A 45 -2.51 -1.82 -8.74
CA PRO A 45 -1.72 -0.67 -9.13
C PRO A 45 -1.59 -0.64 -10.65
N THR A 46 -1.80 0.51 -11.29
CA THR A 46 -1.54 0.61 -12.73
C THR A 46 -0.08 0.26 -13.01
N PRO A 47 0.24 -0.44 -14.12
CA PRO A 47 1.63 -0.82 -14.43
C PRO A 47 2.55 0.41 -14.46
N GLN A 48 2.02 1.56 -14.88
CA GLN A 48 2.71 2.85 -14.82
C GLN A 48 3.10 3.24 -13.38
N ARG A 49 2.20 3.07 -12.39
CA ARG A 49 2.48 3.38 -10.98
C ARG A 49 3.58 2.50 -10.42
N VAL A 50 3.57 1.20 -10.72
CA VAL A 50 4.61 0.26 -10.27
C VAL A 50 5.97 0.65 -10.83
N ALA A 51 6.04 0.89 -12.14
CA ALA A 51 7.27 1.28 -12.83
C ALA A 51 7.86 2.60 -12.31
N LEU A 52 7.02 3.61 -12.09
CA LEU A 52 7.47 4.90 -11.54
C LEU A 52 8.08 4.74 -10.15
N HIS A 53 7.45 3.95 -9.28
CA HIS A 53 7.97 3.72 -7.93
C HIS A 53 9.22 2.82 -7.91
N SER A 54 9.28 1.79 -8.76
CA SER A 54 10.45 0.90 -8.81
C SER A 54 11.69 1.61 -9.35
N TRP A 55 11.54 2.43 -10.38
CA TRP A 55 12.66 3.20 -10.94
C TRP A 55 13.26 4.18 -9.93
N ALA A 56 12.42 4.95 -9.22
CA ALA A 56 12.89 5.89 -8.21
C ALA A 56 13.66 5.19 -7.07
N LEU A 57 13.21 4.02 -6.63
CA LEU A 57 13.91 3.22 -5.63
C LEU A 57 15.24 2.65 -6.13
N ALA A 58 15.29 2.20 -7.39
CA ALA A 58 16.53 1.73 -8.02
C ALA A 58 17.56 2.85 -8.13
N GLN A 59 17.13 4.05 -8.53
CA GLN A 59 18.00 5.23 -8.59
C GLN A 59 18.53 5.62 -7.21
N LEU A 60 17.67 5.62 -6.19
CA LEU A 60 18.08 5.89 -4.80
C LEU A 60 19.12 4.86 -4.32
N ALA A 61 18.92 3.58 -4.62
CA ALA A 61 19.89 2.54 -4.29
C ALA A 61 21.25 2.79 -4.95
N GLY A 62 21.27 3.16 -6.23
CA GLY A 62 22.50 3.56 -6.92
C GLY A 62 23.19 4.77 -6.25
N PHE A 63 22.41 5.74 -5.79
CA PHE A 63 22.94 6.88 -5.05
C PHE A 63 23.55 6.51 -3.69
N LEU A 64 22.97 5.55 -2.99
CA LEU A 64 23.52 5.04 -1.74
C LEU A 64 24.83 4.31 -1.97
N VAL A 65 24.91 3.46 -3.01
CA VAL A 65 26.12 2.71 -3.36
C VAL A 65 27.28 3.65 -3.65
N TYR A 66 27.14 4.58 -4.62
CA TYR A 66 28.29 5.42 -4.98
C TYR A 66 28.73 6.32 -3.81
N LYS A 67 27.79 6.80 -2.99
CA LYS A 67 28.13 7.65 -1.83
C LYS A 67 28.84 6.85 -0.74
N ALA A 68 28.40 5.62 -0.50
CA ALA A 68 29.05 4.74 0.46
C ALA A 68 30.46 4.37 0.00
N GLU A 69 30.64 4.03 -1.29
CA GLU A 69 31.96 3.78 -1.89
C GLU A 69 32.89 4.98 -1.73
N ARG A 70 32.41 6.20 -2.03
CA ARG A 70 33.18 7.43 -1.83
C ARG A 70 33.57 7.69 -0.37
N ALA A 71 32.78 7.21 0.58
CA ALA A 71 33.04 7.32 2.01
C ALA A 71 33.83 6.12 2.57
N GLY A 72 34.17 5.12 1.76
CA GLY A 72 34.81 3.88 2.21
C GLY A 72 33.91 3.00 3.09
N VAL A 73 32.58 3.16 3.02
CA VAL A 73 31.60 2.40 3.79
C VAL A 73 31.13 1.20 2.97
N PRO A 74 31.26 -0.05 3.47
CA PRO A 74 30.78 -1.22 2.76
C PRO A 74 29.24 -1.26 2.70
N VAL A 75 28.71 -1.69 1.56
CA VAL A 75 27.25 -1.86 1.35
C VAL A 75 26.94 -3.33 1.14
N VAL A 76 25.93 -3.82 1.87
CA VAL A 76 25.45 -5.19 1.79
C VAL A 76 24.01 -5.22 1.32
N PHE A 77 23.75 -5.93 0.23
CA PHE A 77 22.40 -6.17 -0.26
C PHE A 77 21.81 -7.41 0.41
N VAL A 78 20.58 -7.27 0.90
CA VAL A 78 19.84 -8.33 1.59
C VAL A 78 18.46 -8.47 0.96
N ASP A 79 17.92 -9.70 0.94
CA ASP A 79 16.55 -9.93 0.51
C ASP A 79 15.56 -9.30 1.51
N PRO A 80 14.73 -8.32 1.07
CA PRO A 80 13.74 -7.68 1.93
C PRO A 80 12.48 -8.55 2.17
N ALA A 81 12.35 -9.72 1.53
CA ALA A 81 11.16 -10.56 1.65
C ALA A 81 10.82 -10.88 3.11
N TYR A 82 9.52 -10.75 3.43
CA TYR A 82 8.93 -11.04 4.74
C TYR A 82 9.44 -10.19 5.93
N THR A 83 10.30 -9.19 5.70
CA THR A 83 10.84 -8.32 6.78
C THR A 83 9.76 -7.50 7.49
N SER A 84 8.65 -7.20 6.81
CA SER A 84 7.50 -6.50 7.38
C SER A 84 6.57 -7.41 8.19
N GLN A 85 6.74 -8.73 8.10
CA GLN A 85 5.91 -9.74 8.79
C GLN A 85 6.68 -10.44 9.91
N THR A 86 8.01 -10.42 9.85
CA THR A 86 8.92 -11.05 10.82
C THR A 86 9.11 -10.14 12.03
N CYS A 87 9.03 -10.68 13.25
CA CYS A 87 9.36 -9.93 14.45
C CYS A 87 10.86 -9.91 14.70
N ALA A 88 11.47 -8.73 14.84
CA ALA A 88 12.89 -8.60 15.11
C ALA A 88 13.34 -9.03 16.52
N ALA A 89 12.39 -9.36 17.42
CA ALA A 89 12.68 -9.74 18.80
C ALA A 89 12.59 -11.25 19.04
N CYS A 90 11.75 -11.97 18.30
CA CYS A 90 11.50 -13.40 18.51
C CYS A 90 11.39 -14.22 17.22
N ASP A 91 11.69 -13.59 16.07
CA ASP A 91 11.66 -14.19 14.73
C ASP A 91 10.31 -14.76 14.27
N HIS A 92 9.23 -14.55 15.03
CA HIS A 92 7.88 -14.98 14.63
C HIS A 92 7.42 -14.26 13.36
N VAL A 93 7.11 -15.03 12.31
CA VAL A 93 6.60 -14.53 11.03
C VAL A 93 5.08 -14.64 10.99
N GLY A 94 4.40 -13.53 10.72
CA GLY A 94 2.94 -13.53 10.62
C GLY A 94 2.41 -12.36 9.82
N LYS A 95 1.52 -12.64 8.87
CA LYS A 95 0.86 -11.61 8.04
C LYS A 95 0.07 -10.60 8.87
N ARG A 96 -0.46 -11.03 10.01
CA ARG A 96 -1.24 -10.21 10.96
C ARG A 96 -0.37 -9.40 11.94
N ASN A 97 0.96 -9.51 11.86
CA ASN A 97 1.85 -8.76 12.73
C ASN A 97 1.90 -7.28 12.34
N ARG A 98 1.85 -6.98 11.03
CA ARG A 98 1.70 -5.61 10.53
C ARG A 98 0.22 -5.22 10.53
N VAL A 99 -0.17 -4.36 11.46
CA VAL A 99 -1.56 -3.90 11.62
C VAL A 99 -1.86 -2.71 10.70
N GLY A 100 -0.86 -1.86 10.45
CA GLY A 100 -0.98 -0.71 9.55
C GLY A 100 0.36 -0.24 9.02
N GLN A 101 0.39 0.94 8.40
CA GLN A 101 1.63 1.51 7.87
C GLN A 101 2.68 1.70 8.96
N GLY A 102 2.29 2.27 10.11
CA GLY A 102 3.19 2.59 11.23
C GLY A 102 3.11 1.64 12.43
N LEU A 103 2.11 0.76 12.52
CA LEU A 103 1.92 -0.09 13.70
C LEU A 103 2.24 -1.56 13.41
N PHE A 104 3.14 -2.12 14.22
CA PHE A 104 3.47 -3.53 14.24
C PHE A 104 3.25 -4.11 15.64
N ILE A 105 2.49 -5.21 15.71
CA ILE A 105 2.20 -5.96 16.94
C ILE A 105 2.53 -7.43 16.68
N CYS A 106 3.57 -7.95 17.34
CA CYS A 106 3.90 -9.37 17.21
C CYS A 106 2.87 -10.23 17.92
N ARG A 107 2.32 -11.25 17.22
CA ARG A 107 1.40 -12.22 17.82
C ARG A 107 2.07 -13.32 18.64
N GLY A 108 3.38 -13.49 18.50
CA GLY A 108 4.17 -14.46 19.27
C GLY A 108 4.61 -13.92 20.64
N CYS A 109 5.31 -12.78 20.66
CA CYS A 109 5.86 -12.20 21.90
C CYS A 109 5.13 -10.95 22.41
N GLY A 110 4.13 -10.44 21.68
CA GLY A 110 3.35 -9.27 22.11
C GLY A 110 4.03 -7.91 21.91
N VAL A 111 5.25 -7.85 21.35
CA VAL A 111 5.96 -6.58 21.18
C VAL A 111 5.20 -5.61 20.28
N VAL A 112 5.13 -4.34 20.70
CA VAL A 112 4.50 -3.23 19.97
C VAL A 112 5.56 -2.22 19.57
N VAL A 113 5.74 -2.00 18.28
CA VAL A 113 6.78 -1.09 17.73
C VAL A 113 6.31 -0.47 16.43
N HIS A 114 7.03 0.57 15.99
CA HIS A 114 6.83 1.10 14.64
C HIS A 114 7.22 0.06 13.58
N ALA A 115 6.40 -0.10 12.54
CA ALA A 115 6.63 -1.13 11.52
C ALA A 115 7.97 -0.96 10.81
N ASP A 116 8.33 0.27 10.44
CA ASP A 116 9.62 0.55 9.79
C ASP A 116 10.80 0.28 10.73
N ARG A 117 10.68 0.60 12.03
CA ARG A 117 11.73 0.32 13.02
C ARG A 117 11.96 -1.19 13.17
N ASN A 118 10.89 -1.99 13.15
CA ASN A 118 11.00 -3.45 13.16
C ASN A 118 11.66 -3.97 11.86
N ALA A 119 11.25 -3.45 10.71
CA ALA A 119 11.84 -3.82 9.42
C ALA A 119 13.34 -3.47 9.34
N SER A 120 13.75 -2.29 9.79
CA SER A 120 15.17 -1.88 9.85
C SER A 120 16.01 -2.81 10.71
N ARG A 121 15.48 -3.26 11.86
CA ARG A 121 16.16 -4.23 12.72
C ARG A 121 16.32 -5.60 12.04
N ASN A 122 15.27 -6.09 11.38
CA ASN A 122 15.35 -7.33 10.61
C ASN A 122 16.40 -7.24 9.49
N LEU A 123 16.43 -6.13 8.75
CA LEU A 123 17.41 -5.88 7.69
C LEU A 123 18.84 -5.80 8.24
N ALA A 124 19.04 -5.13 9.38
CA ALA A 124 20.35 -5.03 10.02
C ALA A 124 20.87 -6.41 10.44
N THR A 125 20.04 -7.23 11.09
CA THR A 125 20.41 -8.61 11.48
C THR A 125 20.76 -9.46 10.26
N ARG A 126 19.95 -9.40 9.19
CA ARG A 126 20.25 -10.12 7.94
C ARG A 126 21.54 -9.62 7.29
N GLY A 127 21.76 -8.32 7.26
CA GLY A 127 22.97 -7.69 6.71
C GLY A 127 24.21 -8.11 7.46
N GLN A 128 24.16 -8.11 8.79
CA GLN A 128 25.25 -8.59 9.63
C GLN A 128 25.55 -10.08 9.38
N SER A 129 24.52 -10.91 9.23
CA SER A 129 24.70 -12.34 8.92
C SER A 129 25.37 -12.54 7.54
N VAL A 130 24.96 -11.79 6.52
CA VAL A 130 25.57 -11.84 5.18
C VAL A 130 27.03 -11.39 5.24
N TRP A 131 27.30 -10.28 5.92
CA TRP A 131 28.64 -9.72 6.09
C TRP A 131 29.58 -10.72 6.79
N ASN A 132 29.14 -11.28 7.92
CA ASN A 132 29.92 -12.25 8.69
C ASN A 132 30.20 -13.54 7.90
N ALA A 133 29.30 -13.93 7.01
CA ALA A 133 29.47 -15.11 6.16
C ALA A 133 30.41 -14.87 4.96
N GLY A 134 30.92 -13.64 4.76
CA GLY A 134 31.82 -13.30 3.65
C GLY A 134 31.17 -13.45 2.28
N ARG A 135 29.84 -13.41 2.18
CA ARG A 135 29.14 -13.51 0.89
C ARG A 135 29.32 -12.23 0.10
N GLU A 136 29.55 -12.37 -1.20
CA GLU A 136 29.57 -11.23 -2.10
C GLU A 136 28.20 -10.54 -2.09
N SER A 137 28.21 -9.22 -1.87
CA SER A 137 27.00 -8.41 -1.88
C SER A 137 26.70 -7.95 -3.31
N ARG A 138 25.71 -8.57 -3.95
CA ARG A 138 25.25 -8.18 -5.28
C ARG A 138 23.93 -7.43 -5.20
N ALA A 139 23.84 -6.30 -5.89
CA ALA A 139 22.58 -5.60 -6.05
C ALA A 139 21.56 -6.55 -6.73
N PRO A 140 20.31 -6.62 -6.24
CA PRO A 140 19.28 -7.39 -6.92
C PRO A 140 19.08 -6.85 -8.34
N ALA A 141 18.86 -7.74 -9.30
CA ALA A 141 18.53 -7.34 -10.66
C ALA A 141 17.28 -6.46 -10.63
N THR A 142 17.36 -5.29 -11.24
CA THR A 142 16.19 -4.43 -11.46
C THR A 142 15.17 -5.21 -12.30
N PRO A 143 13.90 -5.32 -11.86
CA PRO A 143 12.86 -5.97 -12.64
C PRO A 143 12.48 -5.19 -13.90
#